data_AF-A0A4Y9ZTG1-F1
#
_entry.id   AF-A0A4Y9ZTG1-F1
#
_cell.length_a   1.000
_cell.length_b   1.000
_cell.length_c   1.000
_cell.angle_alpha   90.00
_cell.angle_beta   90.00
_cell.angle_gamma   90.00
#
_symmetry.space_group_name_H-M   'P 1'
#
loop_
_entity.id
_entity.type
_entity.pdbx_description
1 polymer ?
#
loop_
_entity_poly.entity_id
_entity_poly.type
_entity_poly.pdbx_seq_one_letter_code
_entity_poly.pdbx_strand_id
1 'polypeptide(L)'
;MFETCQEILAEMVHTKEGSRVVREFLVRGSAKDRKQIIKIIKPYIETMANDDEAQLVLFTAMDVIDDTKLLAKSLLPSITSIASKLHAVSAGRRALLYPLVPRSRRHFTPAIIATLAETDAIREHTSKKETDVRAAEVRAAVSPDLLAWLEREGAEVSRETGGSLVVAEVMLEADGDKTTAMKALTAPLTSSYPSEDPMRPHPIDLPHTSRLYKTLLQGGHFSQSTRTIETAPRFSAVEFAKVFVEAAGKEHTFEMAKSGGAFVVAELLERINKEGDKALKAKVKGWFASFGEDGGEGEGVRGWGVLMEKIEALR
;
A
#
# COMPACT_ATOMS: atom_id res chain seq x y z
N MET A 1 35.84 -9.21 -14.95
CA MET A 1 34.85 -8.30 -15.56
C MET A 1 34.18 -7.41 -14.52
N PHE A 2 33.55 -7.96 -13.47
CA PHE A 2 32.99 -7.10 -12.41
C PHE A 2 34.06 -6.19 -11.78
N GLU A 3 35.21 -6.74 -11.38
CA GLU A 3 36.32 -5.99 -10.76
C GLU A 3 36.85 -4.84 -11.62
N THR A 4 36.79 -4.95 -12.95
CA THR A 4 37.29 -3.95 -13.89
C THR A 4 36.27 -2.83 -14.18
N CYS A 5 35.01 -3.00 -13.80
CA CYS A 5 33.92 -2.07 -14.12
C CYS A 5 33.26 -1.44 -12.88
N GLN A 6 33.80 -1.67 -11.68
CA GLN A 6 33.17 -1.27 -10.42
C GLN A 6 32.89 0.24 -10.35
N GLU A 7 33.82 1.06 -10.83
CA GLU A 7 33.75 2.51 -10.70
C GLU A 7 32.66 3.15 -11.58
N ILE A 8 32.30 2.50 -12.68
CA ILE A 8 31.33 3.01 -13.67
C ILE A 8 29.93 2.38 -13.53
N LEU A 9 29.70 1.52 -12.53
CA LEU A 9 28.40 0.84 -12.38
C LEU A 9 27.25 1.82 -12.24
N ALA A 10 27.42 2.85 -11.40
CA ALA A 10 26.38 3.86 -11.19
C ALA A 10 26.08 4.67 -12.46
N GLU A 11 27.04 4.77 -13.38
CA GLU A 11 26.87 5.52 -14.63
C GLU A 11 26.10 4.72 -15.68
N MET A 12 26.05 3.38 -15.60
CA MET A 12 25.40 2.56 -16.63
C MET A 12 23.95 2.15 -16.31
N VAL A 13 23.53 2.22 -15.03
CA VAL A 13 22.22 1.68 -14.59
C VAL A 13 20.99 2.32 -15.25
N HIS A 14 21.11 3.53 -15.80
CA HIS A 14 19.99 4.26 -16.41
C HIS A 14 19.71 3.85 -17.86
N THR A 15 20.52 2.95 -18.42
CA THR A 15 20.29 2.36 -19.75
C THR A 15 19.82 0.93 -19.61
N LYS A 16 19.00 0.45 -20.56
CA LYS A 16 18.49 -0.94 -20.55
C LYS A 16 19.61 -1.98 -20.46
N GLU A 17 20.63 -1.84 -21.31
CA GLU A 17 21.76 -2.78 -21.37
C GLU A 17 22.66 -2.65 -20.14
N GLY A 18 22.93 -1.42 -19.68
CA GLY A 18 23.72 -1.21 -18.47
C GLY A 18 23.02 -1.72 -17.21
N SER A 19 21.72 -1.45 -17.04
CA SER A 19 20.88 -2.05 -16.00
C SER A 19 20.96 -3.58 -16.05
N ARG A 20 20.79 -4.18 -17.23
CA ARG A 20 20.92 -5.64 -17.42
C ARG A 20 22.27 -6.16 -16.95
N VAL A 21 23.37 -5.51 -17.32
CA VAL A 21 24.73 -5.90 -16.89
C VAL A 21 24.88 -5.86 -15.37
N VAL A 22 24.41 -4.79 -14.72
CA VAL A 22 24.50 -4.69 -13.25
C VAL A 22 23.61 -5.73 -12.55
N ARG A 23 22.43 -6.03 -13.10
CA ARG A 23 21.56 -7.12 -12.61
C ARG A 23 22.24 -8.49 -12.73
N GLU A 24 22.94 -8.74 -13.84
CA GLU A 24 23.76 -9.96 -14.01
C GLU A 24 24.91 -10.04 -13.00
N PHE A 25 25.59 -8.92 -12.72
CA PHE A 25 26.61 -8.87 -11.66
C PHE A 25 26.04 -9.14 -10.27
N LEU A 26 24.84 -8.63 -9.95
CA LEU A 26 24.18 -8.91 -8.68
C LEU A 26 23.86 -10.41 -8.53
N VAL A 27 23.21 -11.01 -9.53
CA VAL A 27 22.75 -12.39 -9.43
C VAL A 27 23.91 -13.40 -9.47
N ARG A 28 24.96 -13.16 -10.27
CA ARG A 28 26.13 -14.06 -10.38
C ARG A 28 27.21 -13.78 -9.33
N GLY A 29 27.24 -12.57 -8.79
CA GLY A 29 28.26 -12.12 -7.86
C GLY A 29 28.21 -12.84 -6.52
N SER A 30 29.37 -12.93 -5.86
CA SER A 30 29.49 -13.41 -4.49
C SER A 30 28.85 -12.43 -3.49
N ALA A 31 28.75 -12.83 -2.22
CA ALA A 31 28.33 -11.91 -1.15
C ALA A 31 29.23 -10.66 -1.05
N LYS A 32 30.53 -10.80 -1.35
CA LYS A 32 31.48 -9.68 -1.39
C LYS A 32 31.14 -8.72 -2.54
N ASP A 33 30.85 -9.26 -3.72
CA ASP A 33 30.52 -8.46 -4.91
C ASP A 33 29.20 -7.72 -4.72
N ARG A 34 28.15 -8.40 -4.24
CA ARG A 34 26.84 -7.81 -3.92
C ARG A 34 26.99 -6.65 -2.91
N LYS A 35 27.79 -6.85 -1.86
CA LYS A 35 28.09 -5.79 -0.88
C LYS A 35 28.80 -4.59 -1.51
N GLN A 36 29.75 -4.85 -2.41
CA GLN A 36 30.47 -3.80 -3.12
C GLN A 36 29.54 -3.03 -4.07
N ILE A 37 28.66 -3.71 -4.81
CA ILE A 37 27.63 -3.07 -5.66
C ILE A 37 26.74 -2.15 -4.83
N ILE A 38 26.18 -2.65 -3.71
CA ILE A 38 25.34 -1.83 -2.83
C ILE A 38 26.09 -0.59 -2.33
N LYS A 39 27.37 -0.73 -1.96
CA LYS A 39 28.19 0.41 -1.53
C LYS A 39 28.36 1.46 -2.64
N ILE A 40 28.57 1.03 -3.88
CA ILE A 40 28.79 1.92 -5.04
C ILE A 40 27.50 2.65 -5.42
N ILE A 41 26.36 1.95 -5.47
CA ILE A 41 25.10 2.57 -5.89
C ILE A 41 24.42 3.40 -4.79
N LYS A 42 24.83 3.23 -3.52
CA LYS A 42 24.20 3.88 -2.36
C LYS A 42 23.98 5.39 -2.51
N PRO A 43 24.95 6.19 -2.99
CA PRO A 43 24.76 7.64 -3.18
C PRO A 43 23.69 8.00 -4.22
N TYR A 44 23.33 7.04 -5.08
CA TYR A 44 22.46 7.25 -6.24
C TYR A 44 21.08 6.62 -6.09
N ILE A 45 20.77 5.97 -4.95
CA ILE A 45 19.50 5.25 -4.76
C ILE A 45 18.28 6.15 -5.00
N GLU A 46 18.31 7.41 -4.54
CA GLU A 46 17.21 8.36 -4.77
C GLU A 46 16.97 8.60 -6.27
N THR A 47 18.04 8.82 -7.04
CA THR A 47 17.96 8.99 -8.49
C THR A 47 17.51 7.71 -9.17
N MET A 48 18.07 6.56 -8.77
CA MET A 48 17.74 5.26 -9.34
C MET A 48 16.29 4.86 -9.08
N ALA A 49 15.72 5.21 -7.92
CA ALA A 49 14.32 4.94 -7.58
C ALA A 49 13.33 5.70 -8.47
N ASN A 50 13.79 6.76 -9.14
CA ASN A 50 12.99 7.57 -10.07
C ASN A 50 13.27 7.26 -11.55
N ASP A 51 14.18 6.33 -11.84
CA ASP A 51 14.54 5.93 -13.19
C ASP A 51 14.04 4.52 -13.50
N ASP A 52 13.44 4.35 -14.68
CA ASP A 52 12.73 3.12 -15.01
C ASP A 52 13.61 1.90 -15.20
N GLU A 53 14.83 2.09 -15.70
CA GLU A 53 15.80 1.02 -15.90
C GLU A 53 16.64 0.81 -14.65
N ALA A 54 17.01 1.88 -13.96
CA ALA A 54 17.87 1.79 -12.78
C ALA A 54 17.15 1.17 -11.57
N GLN A 55 15.85 1.41 -11.39
CA GLN A 55 15.08 0.78 -10.30
C GLN A 55 15.07 -0.75 -10.42
N LEU A 56 15.20 -1.31 -11.63
CA LEU A 56 15.28 -2.77 -11.82
C LEU A 56 16.53 -3.34 -11.13
N VAL A 57 17.62 -2.58 -11.04
CA VAL A 57 18.82 -2.97 -10.28
C VAL A 57 18.50 -3.03 -8.78
N LEU A 58 17.74 -2.07 -8.25
CA LEU A 58 17.31 -2.05 -6.86
C LEU A 58 16.40 -3.25 -6.56
N PHE A 59 15.47 -3.57 -7.46
CA PHE A 59 14.55 -4.70 -7.36
C PHE A 59 15.30 -6.04 -7.40
N THR A 60 16.22 -6.21 -8.33
CA THR A 60 17.08 -7.40 -8.39
C THR A 60 17.93 -7.52 -7.12
N ALA A 61 18.46 -6.42 -6.57
CA ALA A 61 19.19 -6.48 -5.31
C ALA A 61 18.32 -7.02 -4.15
N MET A 62 17.06 -6.61 -4.07
CA MET A 62 16.10 -7.14 -3.09
C MET A 62 15.77 -8.63 -3.34
N ASP A 63 15.78 -9.07 -4.61
CA ASP A 63 15.49 -10.46 -4.99
C ASP A 63 16.64 -11.44 -4.75
N VAL A 64 17.91 -10.99 -4.73
CA VAL A 64 19.08 -11.91 -4.79
C VAL A 64 20.04 -11.77 -3.61
N ILE A 65 19.98 -10.70 -2.83
CA ILE A 65 20.91 -10.52 -1.70
C ILE A 65 20.40 -11.29 -0.47
N ASP A 66 21.11 -12.35 -0.08
CA ASP A 66 20.76 -13.17 1.10
C ASP A 66 21.03 -12.42 2.42
N ASP A 67 22.04 -11.54 2.45
CA ASP A 67 22.32 -10.66 3.60
C ASP A 67 21.34 -9.50 3.63
N THR A 68 20.12 -9.75 4.09
CA THR A 68 19.05 -8.75 4.21
C THR A 68 19.36 -7.68 5.26
N LYS A 69 20.31 -7.92 6.18
CA LYS A 69 20.80 -6.87 7.09
C LYS A 69 21.58 -5.80 6.33
N LEU A 70 22.33 -6.18 5.29
CA LEU A 70 22.94 -5.21 4.38
C LEU A 70 21.88 -4.34 3.69
N LEU A 71 20.80 -4.96 3.18
CA LEU A 71 19.68 -4.25 2.55
C LEU A 71 19.03 -3.28 3.53
N ALA A 72 18.67 -3.77 4.72
CA ALA A 72 18.04 -2.98 5.79
C ALA A 72 18.92 -1.82 6.27
N LYS A 73 20.24 -1.91 6.17
CA LYS A 73 21.17 -0.85 6.59
C LYS A 73 21.51 0.15 5.49
N SER A 74 21.54 -0.29 4.23
CA SER A 74 22.19 0.46 3.15
C SER A 74 21.30 0.80 1.97
N LEU A 75 20.29 -0.02 1.67
CA LEU A 75 19.40 0.18 0.52
C LEU A 75 18.03 0.71 0.95
N LEU A 76 17.36 -0.02 1.84
CA LEU A 76 15.95 0.22 2.16
C LEU A 76 15.70 1.59 2.83
N PRO A 77 16.51 2.05 3.81
CA PRO A 77 16.34 3.38 4.41
C PRO A 77 16.52 4.53 3.42
N SER A 78 17.35 4.34 2.38
CA SER A 78 17.55 5.34 1.32
C SER A 78 16.33 5.48 0.41
N ILE A 79 15.41 4.51 0.41
CA ILE A 79 14.13 4.57 -0.28
C ILE A 79 13.05 5.12 0.65
N THR A 80 12.93 4.59 1.88
CA THR A 80 11.85 4.95 2.81
C THR A 80 11.96 6.39 3.32
N SER A 81 13.18 6.90 3.53
CA SER A 81 13.41 8.28 3.99
C SER A 81 12.95 9.38 3.02
N ILE A 82 12.70 9.02 1.75
CA ILE A 82 12.25 9.93 0.69
C ILE A 82 10.85 9.56 0.16
N ALA A 83 10.05 8.81 0.91
CA ALA A 83 8.71 8.38 0.50
C ALA A 83 7.80 9.55 0.05
N SER A 84 7.89 10.69 0.72
CA SER A 84 7.16 11.93 0.36
C SER A 84 7.50 12.45 -1.04
N LYS A 85 8.71 12.19 -1.56
CA LYS A 85 9.07 12.55 -2.94
C LYS A 85 8.66 11.45 -3.93
N LEU A 86 8.86 10.19 -3.53
CA LEU A 86 8.70 9.05 -4.43
C LEU A 86 7.23 8.76 -4.76
N HIS A 87 6.28 8.97 -3.84
CA HIS A 87 4.87 8.65 -4.11
C HIS A 87 4.25 9.51 -5.24
N ALA A 88 4.80 10.71 -5.47
CA ALA A 88 4.30 11.66 -6.44
C ALA A 88 4.50 11.19 -7.90
N VAL A 89 5.44 10.28 -8.16
CA VAL A 89 5.80 9.84 -9.52
C VAL A 89 5.67 8.32 -9.69
N SER A 90 5.39 7.88 -10.91
CA SER A 90 5.10 6.46 -11.21
C SER A 90 6.26 5.52 -10.87
N ALA A 91 7.50 5.88 -11.20
CA ALA A 91 8.70 5.11 -10.88
C ALA A 91 8.95 5.04 -9.36
N GLY A 92 8.92 6.20 -8.69
CA GLY A 92 9.08 6.26 -7.23
C GLY A 92 8.04 5.42 -6.47
N ARG A 93 6.78 5.40 -6.91
CA ARG A 93 5.76 4.49 -6.34
C ARG A 93 6.17 3.02 -6.47
N ARG A 94 6.68 2.58 -7.62
CA ARG A 94 7.18 1.20 -7.78
C ARG A 94 8.33 0.91 -6.82
N ALA A 95 9.22 1.87 -6.60
CA ALA A 95 10.32 1.73 -5.64
C ALA A 95 9.83 1.56 -4.20
N LEU A 96 8.78 2.28 -3.78
CA LEU A 96 8.15 2.10 -2.48
C LEU A 96 7.39 0.77 -2.35
N LEU A 97 6.77 0.30 -3.43
CA LEU A 97 5.89 -0.87 -3.44
C LEU A 97 6.64 -2.20 -3.59
N TYR A 98 7.78 -2.23 -4.30
CA TYR A 98 8.55 -3.45 -4.52
C TYR A 98 8.92 -4.21 -3.24
N PRO A 99 9.39 -3.56 -2.14
CA PRO A 99 9.71 -4.28 -0.90
C PRO A 99 8.47 -4.84 -0.17
N LEU A 100 7.26 -4.38 -0.50
CA LEU A 100 6.01 -4.85 0.11
C LEU A 100 5.37 -5.98 -0.71
N VAL A 101 5.22 -5.74 -2.02
CA VAL A 101 4.48 -6.59 -2.98
C VAL A 101 5.31 -6.86 -4.23
N PRO A 102 6.47 -7.52 -4.09
CA PRO A 102 7.41 -7.71 -5.19
C PRO A 102 6.72 -8.42 -6.36
N ARG A 103 6.88 -7.84 -7.56
CA ARG A 103 6.37 -8.40 -8.83
C ARG A 103 4.84 -8.60 -8.88
N SER A 104 4.08 -7.92 -8.01
CA SER A 104 2.62 -7.90 -8.09
C SER A 104 2.11 -7.31 -9.40
N ARG A 105 1.24 -8.03 -10.11
CA ARG A 105 0.61 -7.55 -11.35
C ARG A 105 -0.31 -6.34 -11.17
N ARG A 106 -0.59 -5.94 -9.92
CA ARG A 106 -1.32 -4.70 -9.59
C ARG A 106 -0.47 -3.45 -9.86
N HIS A 107 0.84 -3.55 -9.70
CA HIS A 107 1.76 -2.39 -9.71
C HIS A 107 2.90 -2.50 -10.72
N PHE A 108 3.20 -3.73 -11.16
CA PHE A 108 4.28 -4.01 -12.11
C PHE A 108 3.69 -4.58 -13.39
N THR A 109 4.05 -3.99 -14.53
CA THR A 109 3.58 -4.46 -15.83
C THR A 109 4.16 -5.84 -16.14
N PRO A 110 3.49 -6.66 -16.99
CA PRO A 110 4.03 -7.94 -17.41
C PRO A 110 5.44 -7.83 -18.02
N ALA A 111 5.75 -6.72 -18.71
CA ALA A 111 7.08 -6.45 -19.25
C ALA A 111 8.13 -6.29 -18.14
N ILE A 112 7.85 -5.48 -17.11
CA ILE A 112 8.76 -5.31 -15.97
C ILE A 112 8.99 -6.64 -15.25
N ILE A 113 7.90 -7.39 -15.00
CA ILE A 113 7.99 -8.70 -14.33
C ILE A 113 8.83 -9.67 -15.15
N ALA A 114 8.62 -9.74 -16.47
CA ALA A 114 9.40 -10.58 -17.37
C ALA A 114 10.89 -10.18 -17.33
N THR A 115 11.19 -8.88 -17.37
CA THR A 115 12.56 -8.38 -17.29
C THR A 115 13.25 -8.76 -15.98
N LEU A 116 12.55 -8.72 -14.84
CA LEU A 116 13.10 -9.21 -13.56
C LEU A 116 13.30 -10.73 -13.55
N ALA A 117 12.36 -11.48 -14.14
CA ALA A 117 12.37 -12.93 -14.21
C ALA A 117 13.55 -13.49 -15.03
N GLU A 118 14.13 -12.70 -15.94
CA GLU A 118 15.33 -13.06 -16.69
C GLU A 118 16.56 -13.41 -15.80
N THR A 119 16.52 -13.11 -14.49
CA THR A 119 17.58 -13.48 -13.53
C THR A 119 17.23 -14.70 -12.65
N ASP A 120 15.99 -15.20 -12.72
CA ASP A 120 15.47 -16.18 -11.76
C ASP A 120 16.19 -17.53 -11.83
N ALA A 121 16.45 -18.05 -13.04
CA ALA A 121 17.15 -19.32 -13.23
C ALA A 121 18.56 -19.31 -12.63
N ILE A 122 19.24 -18.16 -12.64
CA ILE A 122 20.56 -18.02 -12.02
C ILE A 122 20.40 -17.87 -10.51
N ARG A 123 19.42 -17.06 -10.07
CA ARG A 123 19.12 -16.82 -8.65
C ARG A 123 18.90 -18.13 -7.91
N GLU A 124 18.19 -19.09 -8.50
CA GLU A 124 17.93 -20.42 -7.91
C GLU A 124 19.21 -21.17 -7.51
N HIS A 125 20.34 -20.89 -8.17
CA HIS A 125 21.62 -21.53 -7.87
C HIS A 125 22.57 -20.66 -7.05
N THR A 126 22.40 -19.32 -7.06
CA THR A 126 23.35 -18.37 -6.46
C THR A 126 22.84 -17.69 -5.20
N SER A 127 21.54 -17.80 -4.90
CA SER A 127 20.89 -17.17 -3.75
C SER A 127 20.29 -18.25 -2.88
N LYS A 128 20.90 -18.49 -1.72
CA LYS A 128 20.61 -19.65 -0.86
C LYS A 128 19.40 -19.44 0.04
N LYS A 129 19.03 -18.18 0.30
CA LYS A 129 17.85 -17.86 1.11
C LYS A 129 16.60 -18.06 0.27
N GLU A 130 15.61 -18.74 0.85
CA GLU A 130 14.29 -18.91 0.22
C GLU A 130 13.67 -17.56 -0.15
N THR A 131 13.01 -17.52 -1.31
CA THR A 131 12.45 -16.28 -1.88
C THR A 131 11.47 -15.61 -0.90
N ASP A 132 10.55 -16.37 -0.31
CA ASP A 132 9.53 -15.82 0.59
C ASP A 132 10.13 -15.36 1.93
N VAL A 133 11.17 -16.04 2.43
CA VAL A 133 11.89 -15.64 3.65
C VAL A 133 12.59 -14.31 3.42
N ARG A 134 13.31 -14.16 2.29
CA ARG A 134 13.96 -12.90 1.92
C ARG A 134 12.96 -11.78 1.73
N ALA A 135 11.86 -12.02 1.00
CA ALA A 135 10.81 -11.02 0.80
C ALA A 135 10.19 -10.58 2.14
N ALA A 136 9.95 -11.52 3.06
CA ALA A 136 9.45 -11.20 4.39
C ALA A 136 10.42 -10.35 5.22
N GLU A 137 11.72 -10.65 5.19
CA GLU A 137 12.73 -9.84 5.88
C GLU A 137 12.89 -8.44 5.29
N VAL A 138 12.83 -8.30 3.95
CA VAL A 138 12.86 -7.00 3.26
C VAL A 138 11.63 -6.17 3.64
N ARG A 139 10.45 -6.77 3.62
CA ARG A 139 9.19 -6.12 4.03
C ARG A 139 9.24 -5.67 5.48
N ALA A 140 9.65 -6.56 6.39
CA ALA A 140 9.79 -6.25 7.81
C ALA A 140 10.77 -5.07 8.04
N ALA A 141 11.82 -4.95 7.22
CA ALA A 141 12.79 -3.87 7.32
C ALA A 141 12.25 -2.50 6.88
N VAL A 142 11.37 -2.43 5.86
CA VAL A 142 10.77 -1.14 5.42
C VAL A 142 9.55 -0.73 6.21
N SER A 143 8.85 -1.68 6.84
CA SER A 143 7.52 -1.46 7.41
C SER A 143 7.46 -0.37 8.48
N PRO A 144 8.38 -0.30 9.46
CA PRO A 144 8.34 0.75 10.48
C PRO A 144 8.43 2.16 9.90
N ASP A 145 9.32 2.38 8.93
CA ASP A 145 9.52 3.70 8.31
C ASP A 145 8.30 4.12 7.48
N LEU A 146 7.72 3.18 6.73
CA LEU A 146 6.54 3.46 5.89
C LEU A 146 5.29 3.71 6.73
N LEU A 147 5.10 2.97 7.82
CA LEU A 147 3.99 3.22 8.76
C LEU A 147 4.16 4.57 9.47
N ALA A 148 5.37 4.90 9.91
CA ALA A 148 5.67 6.21 10.50
C ALA A 148 5.47 7.36 9.49
N TRP A 149 5.74 7.14 8.21
CA TRP A 149 5.43 8.10 7.15
C TRP A 149 3.92 8.27 6.97
N LEU A 150 3.15 7.17 6.94
CA LEU A 150 1.69 7.25 6.84
C LEU A 150 1.04 7.93 8.05
N GLU A 151 1.58 7.76 9.25
CA GLU A 151 1.10 8.49 10.43
C GLU A 151 1.22 10.02 10.24
N ARG A 152 2.29 10.49 9.62
CA ARG A 152 2.54 11.93 9.41
C ARG A 152 1.79 12.49 8.20
N GLU A 153 1.75 11.75 7.11
CA GLU A 153 1.38 12.28 5.78
C GLU A 153 0.29 11.47 5.08
N GLY A 154 -0.07 10.29 5.60
CA GLY A 154 -0.97 9.35 4.93
C GLY A 154 -2.33 9.94 4.58
N ALA A 155 -2.85 10.83 5.43
CA ALA A 155 -4.12 11.52 5.19
C ALA A 155 -4.06 12.36 3.90
N GLU A 156 -3.03 13.19 3.74
CA GLU A 156 -2.85 14.03 2.54
C GLU A 156 -2.46 13.20 1.32
N VAL A 157 -1.53 12.26 1.47
CA VAL A 157 -1.10 11.36 0.39
C VAL A 157 -2.26 10.54 -0.17
N SER A 158 -3.20 10.12 0.68
CA SER A 158 -4.38 9.36 0.26
C SER A 158 -5.34 10.17 -0.62
N ARG A 159 -5.24 11.50 -0.62
CA ARG A 159 -6.02 12.40 -1.48
C ARG A 159 -5.48 12.47 -2.90
N GLU A 160 -4.32 11.88 -3.19
CA GLU A 160 -3.78 11.75 -4.53
C GLU A 160 -4.09 10.38 -5.14
N THR A 161 -4.42 10.34 -6.43
CA THR A 161 -4.70 9.07 -7.14
C THR A 161 -3.56 8.07 -6.98
N GLY A 162 -2.32 8.53 -7.14
CA GLY A 162 -1.12 7.71 -6.99
C GLY A 162 -0.80 7.35 -5.54
N GLY A 163 -0.85 8.35 -4.66
CA GLY A 163 -0.57 8.18 -3.24
C GLY A 163 -1.53 7.19 -2.58
N SER A 164 -2.81 7.22 -2.91
CA SER A 164 -3.82 6.28 -2.39
C SER A 164 -3.48 4.80 -2.65
N LEU A 165 -2.81 4.49 -3.78
CA LEU A 165 -2.35 3.14 -4.08
C LEU A 165 -1.22 2.74 -3.15
N VAL A 166 -0.25 3.62 -2.91
CA VAL A 166 0.86 3.36 -1.98
C VAL A 166 0.33 3.17 -0.55
N VAL A 167 -0.59 4.04 -0.12
CA VAL A 167 -1.24 3.94 1.20
C VAL A 167 -1.95 2.59 1.34
N ALA A 168 -2.69 2.15 0.32
CA ALA A 168 -3.39 0.87 0.35
C ALA A 168 -2.42 -0.29 0.62
N GLU A 169 -1.34 -0.39 -0.16
CA GLU A 169 -0.39 -1.49 -0.03
C GLU A 169 0.38 -1.42 1.29
N VAL A 170 0.81 -0.24 1.75
CA VAL A 170 1.46 -0.12 3.06
C VAL A 170 0.52 -0.59 4.17
N MET A 171 -0.75 -0.18 4.13
CA MET A 171 -1.72 -0.60 5.15
C MET A 171 -2.03 -2.09 5.08
N LEU A 172 -2.15 -2.68 3.89
CA LEU A 172 -2.50 -4.10 3.74
C LEU A 172 -1.31 -5.02 4.01
N GLU A 173 -0.09 -4.58 3.66
CA GLU A 173 1.05 -5.48 3.51
C GLU A 173 2.17 -5.23 4.51
N ALA A 174 2.36 -4.00 5.02
CA ALA A 174 3.45 -3.75 5.97
C ALA A 174 3.30 -4.60 7.24
N ASP A 175 4.41 -4.97 7.86
CA ASP A 175 4.45 -5.64 9.15
C ASP A 175 4.34 -4.62 10.31
N GLY A 176 3.80 -5.05 11.46
CA GLY A 176 3.69 -4.20 12.66
C GLY A 176 2.32 -3.57 12.89
N ASP A 177 2.22 -2.84 14.01
CA ASP A 177 1.01 -2.14 14.45
C ASP A 177 0.72 -0.95 13.53
N LYS A 178 -0.53 -0.89 13.06
CA LYS A 178 -1.01 0.13 12.11
C LYS A 178 -1.96 1.12 12.75
N THR A 179 -2.19 1.04 14.06
CA THR A 179 -3.21 1.81 14.77
C THR A 179 -3.05 3.32 14.57
N THR A 180 -1.83 3.86 14.65
CA THR A 180 -1.58 5.30 14.45
C THR A 180 -1.81 5.73 13.00
N ALA A 181 -1.37 4.93 12.03
CA ALA A 181 -1.65 5.15 10.61
C ALA A 181 -3.15 5.07 10.29
N MET A 182 -3.89 4.12 10.87
CA MET A 182 -5.35 4.04 10.76
C MET A 182 -6.00 5.34 11.27
N LYS A 183 -5.61 5.80 12.46
CA LYS A 183 -6.13 7.04 13.04
C LYS A 183 -5.83 8.26 12.17
N ALA A 184 -4.61 8.37 11.65
CA ALA A 184 -4.21 9.45 10.74
C ALA A 184 -5.07 9.44 9.46
N LEU A 185 -5.33 8.25 8.90
CA LEU A 185 -6.16 8.10 7.69
C LEU A 185 -7.65 8.41 7.92
N THR A 186 -8.19 8.13 9.10
CA THR A 186 -9.60 8.38 9.43
C THR A 186 -9.86 9.75 10.04
N ALA A 187 -8.84 10.45 10.54
CA ALA A 187 -9.01 11.77 11.16
C ALA A 187 -9.74 12.78 10.27
N PRO A 188 -9.48 12.88 8.95
CA PRO A 188 -10.22 13.78 8.07
C PRO A 188 -11.72 13.48 7.92
N LEU A 189 -12.21 12.33 8.39
CA LEU A 189 -13.65 11.99 8.34
C LEU A 189 -14.51 12.81 9.31
N THR A 190 -13.89 13.57 10.22
CA THR A 190 -14.59 14.51 11.12
C THR A 190 -14.80 15.89 10.47
N SER A 191 -14.37 16.08 9.22
CA SER A 191 -14.66 17.33 8.51
C SER A 191 -16.13 17.36 8.12
N SER A 192 -16.70 18.57 8.02
CA SER A 192 -18.08 18.77 7.60
C SER A 192 -18.37 18.06 6.27
N TYR A 193 -19.57 17.49 6.16
CA TYR A 193 -20.03 16.87 4.92
C TYR A 193 -21.35 17.52 4.44
N PRO A 194 -21.42 18.10 3.23
CA PRO A 194 -20.32 18.25 2.28
C PRO A 194 -19.23 19.22 2.78
N SER A 195 -18.07 19.20 2.13
CA SER A 195 -16.97 20.13 2.48
C SER A 195 -17.41 21.59 2.30
N GLU A 196 -17.07 22.43 3.28
CA GLU A 196 -17.26 23.88 3.19
C GLU A 196 -16.31 24.55 2.19
N ASP A 197 -15.18 23.90 1.87
CA ASP A 197 -14.20 24.39 0.89
C ASP A 197 -14.34 23.62 -0.44
N PRO A 198 -14.84 24.26 -1.52
CA PRO A 198 -14.95 23.63 -2.83
C PRO A 198 -13.61 23.16 -3.41
N MET A 199 -12.49 23.76 -3.01
CA MET A 199 -11.15 23.37 -3.46
C MET A 199 -10.60 22.17 -2.69
N ARG A 200 -11.21 21.83 -1.55
CA ARG A 200 -10.81 20.70 -0.71
C ARG A 200 -12.02 19.81 -0.45
N PRO A 201 -12.42 18.96 -1.40
CA PRO A 201 -13.55 18.05 -1.22
C PRO A 201 -13.32 17.09 -0.06
N HIS A 202 -14.43 16.61 0.52
CA HIS A 202 -14.38 15.62 1.59
C HIS A 202 -13.69 14.34 1.08
N PRO A 203 -12.88 13.63 1.90
CA PRO A 203 -12.18 12.41 1.49
C PRO A 203 -13.05 11.36 0.82
N ILE A 204 -14.31 11.22 1.26
CA ILE A 204 -15.27 10.27 0.69
C ILE A 204 -15.72 10.62 -0.74
N ASP A 205 -15.68 11.90 -1.11
CA ASP A 205 -16.05 12.34 -2.45
C ASP A 205 -14.89 12.19 -3.45
N LEU A 206 -13.67 11.94 -2.97
CA LEU A 206 -12.53 11.57 -3.79
C LEU A 206 -12.63 10.08 -4.16
N PRO A 207 -12.80 9.72 -5.45
CA PRO A 207 -13.08 8.33 -5.82
C PRO A 207 -11.99 7.33 -5.42
N HIS A 208 -10.72 7.74 -5.49
CA HIS A 208 -9.56 6.92 -5.11
C HIS A 208 -9.44 6.77 -3.58
N THR A 209 -9.69 7.82 -2.81
CA THR A 209 -9.69 7.76 -1.33
C THR A 209 -10.87 6.95 -0.80
N SER A 210 -12.07 7.12 -1.37
CA SER A 210 -13.24 6.30 -1.08
C SER A 210 -13.00 4.82 -1.37
N ARG A 211 -12.35 4.51 -2.50
CA ARG A 211 -11.95 3.14 -2.84
C ARG A 211 -10.89 2.58 -1.90
N LEU A 212 -9.94 3.41 -1.45
CA LEU A 212 -8.97 3.02 -0.42
C LEU A 212 -9.70 2.58 0.85
N TYR A 213 -10.58 3.41 1.42
CA TYR A 213 -11.32 3.04 2.64
C TYR A 213 -12.15 1.78 2.45
N LYS A 214 -12.83 1.64 1.31
CA LYS A 214 -13.56 0.41 0.99
C LYS A 214 -12.63 -0.81 0.96
N THR A 215 -11.47 -0.72 0.31
CA THR A 215 -10.48 -1.82 0.25
C THR A 215 -9.98 -2.20 1.63
N LEU A 216 -9.73 -1.22 2.50
CA LEU A 216 -9.35 -1.46 3.88
C LEU A 216 -10.49 -2.14 4.67
N LEU A 217 -11.73 -1.67 4.56
CA LEU A 217 -12.88 -2.31 5.21
C LEU A 217 -13.16 -3.73 4.68
N GLN A 218 -12.83 -3.99 3.42
CA GLN A 218 -12.83 -5.34 2.81
C GLN A 218 -11.71 -6.23 3.35
N GLY A 219 -10.64 -5.64 3.89
CA GLY A 219 -9.48 -6.36 4.40
C GLY A 219 -8.57 -6.91 3.30
N GLY A 220 -8.60 -6.32 2.11
CA GLY A 220 -7.81 -6.79 0.98
C GLY A 220 -8.40 -6.38 -0.36
N HIS A 221 -7.76 -6.84 -1.44
CA HIS A 221 -8.17 -6.47 -2.79
C HIS A 221 -9.19 -7.42 -3.38
N PHE A 222 -10.16 -6.88 -4.11
CA PHE A 222 -11.03 -7.70 -4.94
C PHE A 222 -10.25 -8.35 -6.09
N SER A 223 -10.51 -9.63 -6.31
CA SER A 223 -9.94 -10.44 -7.38
C SER A 223 -11.01 -10.70 -8.44
N GLN A 224 -10.77 -10.26 -9.67
CA GLN A 224 -11.71 -10.47 -10.78
C GLN A 224 -11.82 -11.93 -11.19
N SER A 225 -10.75 -12.72 -11.02
CA SER A 225 -10.73 -14.14 -11.39
C SER A 225 -11.55 -14.99 -10.43
N THR A 226 -11.43 -14.77 -9.12
CA THR A 226 -12.15 -15.55 -8.10
C THR A 226 -13.46 -14.90 -7.68
N ARG A 227 -13.67 -13.62 -8.04
CA ARG A 227 -14.81 -12.79 -7.60
C ARG A 227 -14.93 -12.69 -6.08
N THR A 228 -13.81 -12.76 -5.38
CA THR A 228 -13.71 -12.69 -3.92
C THR A 228 -12.63 -11.68 -3.49
N ILE A 229 -12.61 -11.36 -2.20
CA ILE A 229 -11.53 -10.55 -1.61
C ILE A 229 -10.34 -11.46 -1.32
N GLU A 230 -9.18 -11.10 -1.88
CA GLU A 230 -7.88 -11.64 -1.46
C GLU A 230 -7.52 -10.99 -0.12
N THR A 231 -7.74 -11.72 0.97
CA THR A 231 -7.51 -11.22 2.33
C THR A 231 -6.04 -10.90 2.57
N ALA A 232 -5.77 -9.70 3.09
CA ALA A 232 -4.44 -9.27 3.48
C ALA A 232 -4.12 -9.78 4.91
N PRO A 233 -3.23 -10.78 5.07
CA PRO A 233 -3.03 -11.45 6.36
C PRO A 233 -2.39 -10.57 7.43
N ARG A 234 -1.82 -9.42 7.04
CA ARG A 234 -1.13 -8.47 7.92
C ARG A 234 -2.01 -7.28 8.31
N PHE A 235 -3.28 -7.28 7.93
CA PHE A 235 -4.20 -6.19 8.19
C PHE A 235 -5.48 -6.66 8.87
N SER A 236 -5.90 -5.93 9.91
CA SER A 236 -7.17 -6.17 10.59
C SER A 236 -8.22 -5.18 10.11
N ALA A 237 -9.12 -5.65 9.25
CA ALA A 237 -10.23 -4.85 8.73
C ALA A 237 -11.22 -4.45 9.83
N VAL A 238 -11.43 -5.31 10.84
CA VAL A 238 -12.31 -4.99 11.97
C VAL A 238 -11.72 -3.91 12.88
N GLU A 239 -10.41 -3.89 13.09
CA GLU A 239 -9.76 -2.79 13.83
C GLU A 239 -9.85 -1.47 13.05
N PHE A 240 -9.68 -1.51 11.72
CA PHE A 240 -9.90 -0.32 10.89
C PHE A 240 -11.35 0.17 10.95
N ALA A 241 -12.33 -0.75 10.92
CA ALA A 241 -13.75 -0.42 11.08
C ALA A 241 -14.04 0.23 12.45
N LYS A 242 -13.41 -0.28 13.52
CA LYS A 242 -13.51 0.30 14.86
C LYS A 242 -12.94 1.72 14.91
N VAL A 243 -11.73 1.93 14.38
CA VAL A 243 -11.08 3.25 14.30
C VAL A 243 -11.91 4.22 13.46
N PHE A 244 -12.50 3.76 12.35
CA PHE A 244 -13.43 4.55 11.53
C PHE A 244 -14.63 5.01 12.35
N VAL A 245 -15.30 4.10 13.07
CA VAL A 245 -16.48 4.41 13.92
C VAL A 245 -16.12 5.38 15.04
N GLU A 246 -14.94 5.23 15.65
CA GLU A 246 -14.44 6.13 16.69
C GLU A 246 -14.14 7.53 16.15
N ALA A 247 -13.55 7.62 14.96
CA ALA A 247 -13.22 8.89 14.33
C ALA A 247 -14.45 9.63 13.80
N ALA A 248 -15.24 9.02 12.92
CA ALA A 248 -16.37 9.68 12.25
C ALA A 248 -17.55 9.96 13.22
N GLY A 249 -17.78 9.06 14.18
CA GLY A 249 -18.96 9.14 15.04
C GLY A 249 -20.28 8.96 14.26
N LYS A 250 -21.41 9.09 14.97
CA LYS A 250 -22.74 8.82 14.39
C LYS A 250 -23.10 9.82 13.29
N GLU A 251 -22.92 11.11 13.56
CA GLU A 251 -23.38 12.21 12.70
C GLU A 251 -22.67 12.18 11.33
N HIS A 252 -21.34 12.25 11.29
CA HIS A 252 -20.60 12.18 10.02
C HIS A 252 -20.83 10.85 9.29
N THR A 253 -20.97 9.73 10.01
CA THR A 253 -21.31 8.44 9.37
C THR A 253 -22.66 8.53 8.65
N PHE A 254 -23.64 9.21 9.22
CA PHE A 254 -24.96 9.40 8.61
C PHE A 254 -24.91 10.33 7.41
N GLU A 255 -24.17 11.43 7.50
CA GLU A 255 -23.98 12.36 6.38
C GLU A 255 -23.34 11.64 5.19
N MET A 256 -22.25 10.88 5.44
CA MET A 256 -21.60 10.05 4.42
C MET A 256 -22.57 9.00 3.84
N ALA A 257 -23.38 8.36 4.67
CA ALA A 257 -24.32 7.32 4.28
C ALA A 257 -25.44 7.83 3.34
N LYS A 258 -25.92 9.05 3.58
CA LYS A 258 -26.95 9.73 2.77
C LYS A 258 -26.39 10.39 1.51
N SER A 259 -25.10 10.22 1.20
CA SER A 259 -24.42 10.92 0.11
C SER A 259 -23.32 10.05 -0.53
N GLY A 260 -22.18 10.61 -0.94
CA GLY A 260 -21.13 9.91 -1.70
C GLY A 260 -20.51 8.69 -1.00
N GLY A 261 -20.77 8.49 0.29
CA GLY A 261 -20.19 7.44 1.13
C GLY A 261 -21.00 6.17 1.29
N ALA A 262 -22.16 6.03 0.65
CA ALA A 262 -23.06 4.89 0.87
C ALA A 262 -22.37 3.52 0.74
N PHE A 263 -21.50 3.31 -0.25
CA PHE A 263 -20.75 2.05 -0.39
C PHE A 263 -19.68 1.84 0.67
N VAL A 264 -19.05 2.90 1.16
CA VAL A 264 -18.03 2.81 2.23
C VAL A 264 -18.74 2.45 3.53
N VAL A 265 -19.86 3.10 3.83
CA VAL A 265 -20.67 2.79 5.02
C VAL A 265 -21.26 1.40 4.93
N ALA A 266 -21.75 0.96 3.76
CA ALA A 266 -22.23 -0.41 3.59
C ALA A 266 -21.15 -1.46 3.93
N GLU A 267 -19.93 -1.26 3.44
CA GLU A 267 -18.80 -2.15 3.75
C GLU A 267 -18.39 -2.07 5.22
N LEU A 268 -18.47 -0.88 5.85
CA LEU A 268 -18.26 -0.71 7.28
C LEU A 268 -19.24 -1.56 8.10
N LEU A 269 -20.54 -1.49 7.76
CA LEU A 269 -21.57 -2.26 8.43
C LEU A 269 -21.38 -3.77 8.22
N GLU A 270 -21.06 -4.19 7.00
CA GLU A 270 -20.77 -5.59 6.69
C GLU A 270 -19.59 -6.12 7.49
N ARG A 271 -18.49 -5.37 7.58
CA ARG A 271 -17.32 -5.75 8.37
C ARG A 271 -17.66 -5.88 9.85
N ILE A 272 -18.36 -4.89 10.42
CA ILE A 272 -18.76 -4.89 11.83
C ILE A 272 -19.71 -6.05 12.11
N ASN A 273 -20.65 -6.35 11.21
CA ASN A 273 -21.56 -7.47 11.39
C ASN A 273 -20.85 -8.83 11.38
N LYS A 274 -19.86 -9.02 10.50
CA LYS A 274 -19.10 -10.27 10.42
C LYS A 274 -18.15 -10.46 11.60
N GLU A 275 -17.37 -9.44 11.93
CA GLU A 275 -16.19 -9.61 12.80
C GLU A 275 -16.18 -8.71 14.05
N GLY A 276 -17.08 -7.72 14.14
CA GLY A 276 -17.13 -6.81 15.27
C GLY A 276 -17.47 -7.50 16.60
N ASP A 277 -16.92 -6.97 17.70
CA ASP A 277 -17.31 -7.40 19.03
C ASP A 277 -18.76 -6.99 19.37
N LYS A 278 -19.31 -7.54 20.47
CA LYS A 278 -20.69 -7.27 20.89
C LYS A 278 -20.96 -5.78 21.13
N ALA A 279 -19.99 -5.04 21.67
CA ALA A 279 -20.16 -3.63 22.01
C ALA A 279 -20.19 -2.76 20.75
N LEU A 280 -19.29 -3.00 19.80
CA LEU A 280 -19.23 -2.31 18.52
C LEU A 280 -20.49 -2.58 17.69
N LYS A 281 -20.93 -3.84 17.61
CA LYS A 281 -22.19 -4.22 16.93
C LYS A 281 -23.39 -3.52 17.55
N ALA A 282 -23.53 -3.55 18.88
CA ALA A 282 -24.64 -2.90 19.57
C ALA A 282 -24.64 -1.38 19.36
N LYS A 283 -23.47 -0.74 19.42
CA LYS A 283 -23.32 0.71 19.19
C LYS A 283 -23.79 1.10 17.80
N VAL A 284 -23.30 0.44 16.75
CA VAL A 284 -23.63 0.78 15.36
C VAL A 284 -25.07 0.38 15.02
N LYS A 285 -25.57 -0.76 15.52
CA LYS A 285 -26.99 -1.12 15.41
C LYS A 285 -27.90 -0.05 16.04
N GLY A 286 -27.52 0.47 17.21
CA GLY A 286 -28.24 1.57 17.86
C GLY A 286 -28.20 2.88 17.07
N TRP A 287 -27.15 3.11 16.26
CA TRP A 287 -27.13 4.24 15.33
C TRP A 287 -28.20 4.04 14.26
N PHE A 288 -28.15 2.93 13.54
CA PHE A 288 -28.97 2.68 12.35
C PHE A 288 -30.39 2.14 12.62
N ALA A 289 -30.83 2.07 13.89
CA ALA A 289 -32.14 1.51 14.25
C ALA A 289 -33.29 2.17 13.47
N SER A 290 -33.35 3.51 13.46
CA SER A 290 -34.37 4.29 12.75
C SER A 290 -33.86 4.94 11.44
N PHE A 291 -32.68 4.53 10.95
CA PHE A 291 -32.12 5.13 9.74
C PHE A 291 -32.94 4.74 8.51
N GLY A 292 -33.43 5.74 7.77
CA GLY A 292 -34.21 5.55 6.54
C GLY A 292 -35.72 5.35 6.74
N GLU A 293 -36.24 5.45 7.97
CA GLU A 293 -37.69 5.33 8.25
C GLU A 293 -38.49 6.57 7.82
N ASP A 294 -37.87 7.75 7.82
CA ASP A 294 -38.54 9.03 7.52
C ASP A 294 -38.72 9.31 6.01
N GLY A 295 -38.28 8.38 5.14
CA GLY A 295 -38.48 8.44 3.69
C GLY A 295 -37.61 9.48 2.96
N GLY A 296 -36.74 9.02 2.07
CA GLY A 296 -36.27 9.82 0.93
C GLY A 296 -34.92 10.53 1.01
N GLU A 297 -34.24 10.64 2.17
CA GLU A 297 -33.01 11.46 2.25
C GLU A 297 -31.76 10.88 1.56
N GLY A 298 -31.82 9.66 1.01
CA GLY A 298 -30.74 9.05 0.22
C GLY A 298 -31.23 8.28 -1.01
N GLU A 299 -32.53 8.34 -1.32
CA GLU A 299 -33.14 7.61 -2.41
C GLU A 299 -32.73 8.24 -3.76
N GLY A 300 -31.77 7.62 -4.43
CA GLY A 300 -31.10 8.17 -5.63
C GLY A 300 -29.58 8.21 -5.52
N VAL A 301 -29.04 8.03 -4.32
CA VAL A 301 -27.60 7.90 -4.08
C VAL A 301 -27.09 6.56 -4.60
N ARG A 302 -25.96 6.58 -5.32
CA ARG A 302 -25.34 5.36 -5.80
C ARG A 302 -24.86 4.52 -4.62
N GLY A 303 -25.39 3.30 -4.50
CA GLY A 303 -25.07 2.38 -3.41
C GLY A 303 -26.07 2.38 -2.27
N TRP A 304 -27.11 3.23 -2.32
CA TRP A 304 -28.17 3.27 -1.30
C TRP A 304 -28.83 1.90 -1.06
N GLY A 305 -29.23 1.20 -2.12
CA GLY A 305 -29.85 -0.13 -1.98
C GLY A 305 -28.93 -1.15 -1.29
N VAL A 306 -27.62 -1.12 -1.59
CA VAL A 306 -26.63 -1.98 -0.92
C VAL A 306 -26.50 -1.60 0.55
N LEU A 307 -26.46 -0.30 0.86
CA LEU A 307 -26.42 0.18 2.25
C LEU A 307 -27.66 -0.30 3.04
N MET A 308 -28.86 -0.16 2.48
CA MET A 308 -30.09 -0.60 3.15
C MET A 308 -30.11 -2.11 3.39
N GLU A 309 -29.61 -2.92 2.46
CA GLU A 309 -29.42 -4.37 2.68
C GLU A 309 -28.50 -4.64 3.88
N LYS A 310 -27.39 -3.90 4.01
CA LYS A 310 -26.44 -4.08 5.13
C LYS A 310 -26.99 -3.58 6.46
N ILE A 311 -27.80 -2.52 6.45
CA ILE A 311 -28.52 -2.05 7.64
C ILE A 311 -29.51 -3.13 8.11
N GLU A 312 -30.28 -3.72 7.20
CA GLU A 312 -31.23 -4.77 7.54
C GLU A 312 -30.52 -6.03 8.07
N ALA A 313 -29.39 -6.42 7.47
CA ALA A 313 -28.58 -7.54 7.96
C ALA A 313 -27.93 -7.29 9.33
N LEU A 314 -27.86 -6.04 9.79
CA LEU A 314 -27.34 -5.65 11.11
C LEU A 314 -28.44 -5.60 12.19
N ARG A 315 -29.71 -5.48 11.78
CA ARG A 315 -30.89 -5.48 12.66
C ARG A 315 -31.19 -6.88 13.19
#